data_AF-I0Z6W8-F1
#
_entry.id   AF-I0Z6W8-F1
#
_cell.length_a   1.000
_cell.length_b   1.000
_cell.length_c   1.000
_cell.angle_alpha   90.00
_cell.angle_beta   90.00
_cell.angle_gamma   90.00
#
_symmetry.space_group_name_H-M   'P 1'
#
loop_
_entity.id
_entity.type
_entity.pdbx_description
1 polymer ?
#
loop_
_entity_poly.entity_id
_entity_poly.type
_entity_poly.pdbx_seq_one_letter_code
_entity_poly.pdbx_strand_id
1 'polypeptide(L)'
;MQHPNLLPLLGVCPESRQFVYGLMQNGSVDDALHGRRPPGAAGPVRLDWAARTRLGCEAAAALQHLHTAHPMPIVHGRLQPSTILLDEHLRGRLGDAGVAATFGAHQVRQATPYLAPEVAAGCQPTPASDLYSLGVVLLQLLTGSEPAGLVRHMADAARTGAIDCTTDPCAGGWPLEDAVKLCQLALRCTAEDAGSRPRLASDLLPALCRLSGRAESAVRLSTSTSASSQEPPAMLICPITQDLMEDPVVAADGFTYSRAAIEEWQRSGHDTSPMTNLRLAHRHLTPNYTLRSVALEWRAARDKGLS
;
A
#
# COMPACT_ATOMS: atom_id res chain seq x y z
N MET A 1 23.63 -10.94 1.40
CA MET A 1 22.63 -9.85 1.36
C MET A 1 21.31 -10.36 0.79
N GLN A 2 20.63 -11.24 1.53
CA GLN A 2 19.29 -11.69 1.15
C GLN A 2 18.35 -11.35 2.30
N HIS A 3 17.35 -10.52 1.99
CA HIS A 3 16.34 -10.08 2.92
C HIS A 3 15.08 -9.74 2.12
N PRO A 4 13.86 -10.07 2.59
CA PRO A 4 12.62 -9.83 1.85
C PRO A 4 12.43 -8.36 1.45
N ASN A 5 12.88 -7.43 2.29
CA ASN A 5 12.78 -5.98 2.06
C ASN A 5 14.04 -5.33 1.44
N LEU A 6 14.97 -6.12 0.92
CA LEU A 6 16.08 -5.61 0.09
C LEU A 6 15.82 -5.97 -1.37
N LEU A 7 16.12 -5.04 -2.28
CA LEU A 7 16.01 -5.30 -3.71
C LEU A 7 17.16 -6.25 -4.14
N PRO A 8 16.86 -7.47 -4.63
CA PRO A 8 17.90 -8.41 -5.01
C PRO A 8 18.59 -7.95 -6.30
N LEU A 9 19.91 -7.82 -6.24
CA LEU A 9 20.74 -7.56 -7.41
C LEU A 9 20.80 -8.82 -8.29
N LEU A 10 20.33 -8.72 -9.53
CA LEU A 10 20.32 -9.83 -10.49
C LEU A 10 21.62 -9.91 -11.30
N GLY A 11 22.28 -8.77 -11.54
CA GLY A 11 23.51 -8.72 -12.30
C GLY A 11 24.18 -7.35 -12.29
N VAL A 12 25.43 -7.30 -12.72
CA VAL A 12 26.24 -6.08 -12.86
C VAL A 12 26.86 -6.07 -14.25
N CYS A 13 26.90 -4.90 -14.90
CA CYS A 13 27.75 -4.66 -16.06
C CYS A 13 28.89 -3.72 -15.63
N PRO A 14 30.09 -4.26 -15.37
CA PRO A 14 31.23 -3.47 -14.88
C PRO A 14 31.68 -2.38 -15.86
N GLU A 15 31.58 -2.66 -17.17
CA GLU A 15 32.05 -1.78 -18.25
C GLU A 15 31.23 -0.48 -18.32
N SER A 16 29.92 -0.58 -18.13
CA SER A 16 28.99 0.56 -18.12
C SER A 16 28.65 1.05 -16.71
N ARG A 17 29.18 0.39 -15.65
CA ARG A 17 28.85 0.66 -14.24
C ARG A 17 27.35 0.59 -13.95
N GLN A 18 26.67 -0.38 -14.56
CA GLN A 18 25.22 -0.57 -14.42
C GLN A 18 24.87 -1.76 -13.53
N PHE A 19 23.73 -1.67 -12.87
CA PHE A 19 23.14 -2.74 -12.06
C PHE A 19 21.82 -3.18 -12.68
N VAL A 20 21.56 -4.49 -12.64
CA VAL A 20 20.33 -5.10 -13.15
C VAL A 20 19.54 -5.63 -11.97
N TYR A 21 18.28 -5.21 -11.89
CA TYR A 21 17.33 -5.61 -10.86
C TYR A 21 16.04 -6.13 -11.48
N GLY A 22 15.25 -6.87 -10.70
CA GLY A 22 13.88 -7.18 -11.07
C GLY A 22 13.03 -5.91 -11.10
N LEU A 23 12.17 -5.77 -12.10
CA LEU A 23 11.28 -4.62 -12.23
C LEU A 23 10.25 -4.59 -11.09
N MET A 24 10.15 -3.45 -10.41
CA MET A 24 9.17 -3.17 -9.37
C MET A 24 7.94 -2.51 -9.99
N GLN A 25 6.86 -3.29 -10.15
CA GLN A 25 5.68 -2.94 -10.98
C GLN A 25 4.96 -1.67 -10.50
N ASN A 26 5.07 -1.35 -9.20
CA ASN A 26 4.37 -0.23 -8.58
C ASN A 26 5.26 1.01 -8.36
N GLY A 27 6.44 1.06 -8.99
CA GLY A 27 7.35 2.20 -8.90
C GLY A 27 7.95 2.36 -7.51
N SER A 28 8.19 3.60 -7.10
CA SER A 28 8.75 3.96 -5.80
C SER A 28 7.71 4.53 -4.83
N VAL A 29 8.06 4.61 -3.55
CA VAL A 29 7.26 5.34 -2.56
C VAL A 29 7.15 6.83 -2.93
N ASP A 30 8.17 7.42 -3.53
CA ASP A 30 8.12 8.80 -4.05
C ASP A 30 7.01 8.97 -5.10
N ASP A 31 6.89 8.01 -6.02
CA ASP A 31 5.86 8.04 -7.05
C ASP A 31 4.46 7.94 -6.42
N ALA A 32 4.29 7.06 -5.45
CA ALA A 32 3.02 6.85 -4.76
C ALA A 32 2.59 8.07 -3.91
N LEU A 33 3.52 8.75 -3.23
CA LEU A 33 3.23 9.94 -2.44
C LEU A 33 2.83 11.13 -3.32
N HIS A 34 3.47 11.29 -4.48
CA HIS A 34 3.22 12.41 -5.39
C HIS A 34 2.22 12.09 -6.52
N GLY A 35 1.56 10.93 -6.46
CA GLY A 35 0.58 10.50 -7.45
C GLY A 35 1.14 10.34 -8.88
N ARG A 36 2.44 10.06 -9.00
CA ARG A 36 3.07 9.79 -10.30
C ARG A 36 2.69 8.40 -10.76
N ARG A 37 2.46 8.27 -12.05
CA ARG A 37 2.08 7.00 -12.68
C ARG A 37 3.34 6.19 -13.01
N PRO A 38 3.50 4.96 -12.48
CA PRO A 38 4.57 4.07 -12.90
C PRO A 38 4.46 3.72 -14.39
N PRO A 39 5.58 3.46 -15.09
CA PRO A 39 5.56 2.98 -16.47
C PRO A 39 4.72 1.70 -16.59
N GLY A 40 3.71 1.71 -17.45
CA GLY A 40 2.84 0.54 -17.70
C GLY A 40 1.69 0.35 -16.70
N ALA A 41 1.60 1.12 -15.62
CA ALA A 41 0.47 1.05 -14.67
C ALA A 41 -0.82 1.64 -15.26
N ALA A 42 -2.00 1.18 -14.84
CA ALA A 42 -3.29 1.74 -15.28
C ALA A 42 -3.60 3.12 -14.68
N GLY A 43 -3.03 3.44 -13.52
CA GLY A 43 -3.23 4.69 -12.78
C GLY A 43 -2.17 4.89 -11.69
N PRO A 44 -2.28 5.97 -10.89
CA PRO A 44 -1.38 6.21 -9.77
C PRO A 44 -1.58 5.17 -8.66
N VAL A 45 -0.48 4.77 -8.03
CA VAL A 45 -0.50 3.89 -6.86
C VAL A 45 -0.95 4.71 -5.65
N ARG A 46 -1.85 4.16 -4.83
CA ARG A 46 -2.27 4.78 -3.56
C ARG A 46 -1.87 3.90 -2.40
N LEU A 47 -1.34 4.55 -1.36
CA LEU A 47 -0.93 3.92 -0.12
C LEU A 47 -1.81 4.45 1.00
N ASP A 48 -2.62 3.57 1.58
CA ASP A 48 -3.36 3.86 2.81
C ASP A 48 -2.41 3.96 4.02
N TRP A 49 -2.90 4.52 5.12
CA TRP A 49 -2.11 4.73 6.34
C TRP A 49 -1.47 3.42 6.86
N ALA A 50 -2.13 2.28 6.67
CA ALA A 50 -1.60 0.98 7.09
C ALA A 50 -0.44 0.52 6.21
N ALA A 51 -0.55 0.65 4.89
CA ALA A 51 0.54 0.40 3.96
C ALA A 51 1.72 1.33 4.24
N ARG A 52 1.47 2.61 4.53
CA ARG A 52 2.53 3.58 4.87
C ARG A 52 3.24 3.22 6.17
N THR A 53 2.51 2.84 7.21
CA THR A 53 3.08 2.37 8.48
C THR A 53 3.93 1.11 8.27
N ARG A 54 3.44 0.18 7.45
CA ARG A 54 4.14 -1.06 7.08
C ARG A 54 5.42 -0.79 6.30
N LEU A 55 5.41 0.11 5.32
CA LEU A 55 6.60 0.50 4.55
C LEU A 55 7.70 1.07 5.46
N GLY A 56 7.33 1.86 6.47
CA GLY A 56 8.27 2.34 7.49
C GLY A 56 8.92 1.20 8.28
N CYS A 57 8.13 0.20 8.68
CA CYS A 57 8.61 -1.01 9.35
C CYS A 57 9.52 -1.87 8.45
N GLU A 58 9.13 -2.06 7.19
CA GLU A 58 9.88 -2.84 6.19
C GLU A 58 11.24 -2.19 5.87
N ALA A 59 11.28 -0.86 5.74
CA ALA A 59 12.52 -0.12 5.57
C ALA A 59 13.43 -0.23 6.80
N ALA A 60 12.87 -0.14 8.01
CA ALA A 60 13.62 -0.32 9.26
C ALA A 60 14.20 -1.74 9.38
N ALA A 61 13.45 -2.77 8.97
CA ALA A 61 13.93 -4.16 8.96
C ALA A 61 15.06 -4.37 7.95
N ALA A 62 14.95 -3.79 6.75
CA ALA A 62 16.00 -3.80 5.75
C ALA A 62 17.29 -3.13 6.25
N LEU A 63 17.19 -1.95 6.86
CA LEU A 63 18.32 -1.26 7.47
C LEU A 63 18.95 -2.08 8.59
N GLN A 64 18.13 -2.70 9.44
CA GLN A 64 18.63 -3.54 10.53
C GLN A 64 19.47 -4.69 9.99
N HIS A 65 19.03 -5.34 8.91
CA HIS A 65 19.79 -6.40 8.24
C HIS A 65 21.14 -5.89 7.73
N LEU A 66 21.16 -4.72 7.07
CA LEU A 66 22.39 -4.10 6.55
C LEU A 66 23.36 -3.71 7.68
N HIS A 67 22.85 -3.11 8.76
CA HIS A 67 23.65 -2.66 9.90
C HIS A 67 24.23 -3.81 10.72
N THR A 68 23.65 -5.01 10.64
CA THR A 68 24.18 -6.24 11.27
C THR A 68 25.05 -7.08 10.33
N ALA A 69 25.33 -6.61 9.12
CA ALA A 69 26.19 -7.33 8.20
C ALA A 69 27.60 -7.51 8.79
N HIS A 70 28.21 -8.67 8.51
CA HIS A 70 29.57 -9.01 8.90
C HIS A 70 30.47 -9.12 7.66
N PRO A 71 31.77 -8.73 7.75
CA PRO A 71 32.51 -8.36 8.97
C PRO A 71 32.29 -6.92 9.45
N MET A 72 31.74 -6.04 8.61
CA MET A 72 31.40 -4.66 9.00
C MET A 72 29.96 -4.29 8.58
N PRO A 73 29.29 -3.43 9.37
CA PRO A 73 27.98 -2.89 9.01
C PRO A 73 27.98 -2.24 7.63
N ILE A 74 26.93 -2.47 6.85
CA ILE A 74 26.72 -1.80 5.57
C ILE A 74 25.83 -0.59 5.82
N VAL A 75 26.34 0.61 5.56
CA VAL A 75 25.57 1.85 5.60
C VAL A 75 24.88 2.04 4.26
N HIS A 76 23.57 2.32 4.27
CA HIS A 76 22.82 2.58 3.06
C HIS A 76 23.28 3.89 2.40
N GLY A 77 23.34 4.98 3.17
CA GLY A 77 23.95 6.25 2.77
C GLY A 77 23.12 7.12 1.82
N ARG A 78 22.02 6.60 1.26
CA ARG A 78 21.11 7.35 0.38
C ARG A 78 19.63 6.99 0.59
N LEU A 79 19.20 6.84 1.83
CA LEU A 79 17.82 6.43 2.11
C LEU A 79 16.83 7.59 1.85
N GLN A 80 15.85 7.37 0.98
CA GLN A 80 14.79 8.32 0.63
C GLN A 80 13.62 7.58 -0.03
N PRO A 81 12.43 8.19 -0.21
CA PRO A 81 11.27 7.47 -0.76
C PRO A 81 11.51 6.90 -2.17
N SER A 82 12.34 7.56 -2.99
CA SER A 82 12.68 7.09 -4.34
C SER A 82 13.57 5.84 -4.35
N THR A 83 14.24 5.51 -3.24
CA THR A 83 15.03 4.27 -3.11
C THR A 83 14.25 3.13 -2.47
N ILE A 84 12.99 3.36 -2.06
CA ILE A 84 12.08 2.33 -1.55
C ILE A 84 11.12 1.98 -2.69
N LEU A 85 11.35 0.84 -3.33
CA LEU A 85 10.55 0.39 -4.46
C LEU A 85 9.41 -0.51 -4.00
N LEU A 86 8.34 -0.57 -4.80
CA LEU A 86 7.12 -1.29 -4.49
C LEU A 86 6.95 -2.48 -5.44
N ASP A 87 6.90 -3.69 -4.89
CA ASP A 87 6.56 -4.87 -5.67
C ASP A 87 5.06 -4.97 -5.96
N GLU A 88 4.64 -6.04 -6.64
CA GLU A 88 3.25 -6.27 -7.07
C GLU A 88 2.22 -6.29 -5.92
N HIS A 89 2.68 -6.54 -4.68
CA HIS A 89 1.85 -6.58 -3.48
C HIS A 89 1.98 -5.31 -2.63
N LEU A 90 2.55 -4.23 -3.18
CA LEU A 90 2.83 -2.99 -2.46
C LEU A 90 3.70 -3.22 -1.22
N ARG A 91 4.66 -4.16 -1.32
CA ARG A 91 5.71 -4.38 -0.32
C ARG A 91 6.95 -3.58 -0.69
N GLY A 92 7.55 -2.99 0.32
CA GLY A 92 8.74 -2.16 0.20
C GLY A 92 10.00 -3.00 0.03
N ARG A 93 10.79 -2.66 -1.00
CA ARG A 93 12.13 -3.18 -1.25
C ARG A 93 13.12 -2.03 -1.34
N LEU A 94 14.04 -1.99 -0.40
CA LEU A 94 15.09 -0.98 -0.36
C LEU A 94 16.15 -1.31 -1.42
N GLY A 95 16.24 -0.43 -2.43
CA GLY A 95 17.26 -0.45 -3.49
C GLY A 95 18.47 0.42 -3.14
N ASP A 96 19.48 0.45 -4.02
CA ASP A 96 20.67 1.32 -3.92
C ASP A 96 21.53 1.20 -2.63
N ALA A 97 21.31 0.15 -1.83
CA ALA A 97 22.10 -0.08 -0.61
C ALA A 97 23.60 -0.24 -0.92
N GLY A 98 24.44 0.57 -0.27
CA GLY A 98 25.89 0.48 -0.39
C GLY A 98 26.47 1.05 -1.69
N VAL A 99 25.65 1.55 -2.62
CA VAL A 99 26.11 2.19 -3.87
C VAL A 99 27.04 3.37 -3.58
N ALA A 100 26.78 4.10 -2.49
CA ALA A 100 27.62 5.18 -1.97
C ALA A 100 29.08 4.76 -1.68
N ALA A 101 29.29 3.52 -1.20
CA ALA A 101 30.61 2.99 -0.90
C ALA A 101 31.35 2.51 -2.17
N THR A 102 30.60 2.04 -3.18
CA THR A 102 31.15 1.41 -4.39
C THR A 102 31.70 2.42 -5.42
N PHE A 103 31.08 3.61 -5.55
CA PHE A 103 31.47 4.60 -6.57
C PHE A 103 32.30 5.78 -6.05
N GLY A 104 32.75 5.71 -4.80
CA GLY A 104 33.51 6.77 -4.14
C GLY A 104 32.62 7.93 -3.68
N ALA A 105 32.96 8.49 -2.53
CA ALA A 105 32.21 9.53 -1.81
C ALA A 105 31.94 10.83 -2.58
N HIS A 106 32.36 10.95 -3.85
CA HIS A 106 32.18 12.15 -4.66
C HIS A 106 30.77 12.29 -5.26
N GLN A 107 30.01 11.20 -5.49
CA GLN A 107 28.64 11.28 -6.02
C GLN A 107 27.55 11.38 -4.93
N VAL A 108 27.88 11.04 -3.66
CA VAL A 108 26.96 11.11 -2.51
C VAL A 108 26.73 12.56 -2.04
N ARG A 109 27.45 13.54 -2.60
CA ARG A 109 27.41 14.95 -2.19
C ARG A 109 26.34 15.79 -2.89
N GLN A 110 25.39 15.18 -3.60
CA GLN A 110 24.18 15.93 -3.96
C GLN A 110 23.40 16.17 -2.68
N ALA A 111 23.31 17.43 -2.26
CA ALA A 111 22.54 17.81 -1.08
C ALA A 111 21.10 17.32 -1.25
N THR A 112 20.72 16.31 -0.48
CA THR A 112 19.33 15.87 -0.37
C THR A 112 18.78 16.34 0.97
N PRO A 113 17.48 16.63 1.06
CA PRO A 113 16.84 17.04 2.31
C PRO A 113 16.72 15.89 3.34
N TYR A 114 17.19 14.69 2.97
CA TYR A 114 17.23 13.49 3.83
C TYR A 114 18.57 13.30 4.52
N LEU A 115 19.59 14.11 4.20
CA LEU A 115 20.92 14.01 4.80
C LEU A 115 20.87 14.37 6.29
N ALA A 116 21.52 13.54 7.10
CA ALA A 116 21.77 13.86 8.49
C ALA A 116 22.67 15.10 8.61
N PRO A 117 22.51 15.94 9.65
CA PRO A 117 23.28 17.17 9.83
C PRO A 117 24.79 16.95 9.76
N GLU A 118 25.29 15.87 10.38
CA GLU A 118 26.71 15.52 10.35
C GLU A 118 27.22 15.14 8.95
N VAL A 119 26.40 14.45 8.15
CA VAL A 119 26.76 14.07 6.78
C VAL A 119 26.70 15.29 5.86
N ALA A 120 25.71 16.16 6.05
CA ALA A 120 25.63 17.46 5.36
C ALA A 120 26.85 18.34 5.68
N ALA A 121 27.40 18.25 6.90
CA ALA A 121 28.64 18.90 7.32
C ALA A 121 29.92 18.22 6.77
N GLY A 122 29.79 17.10 6.06
CA GLY A 122 30.91 16.41 5.40
C GLY A 122 31.46 15.19 6.15
N CYS A 123 30.84 14.77 7.25
CA CYS A 123 31.18 13.49 7.88
C CYS A 123 30.79 12.31 6.99
N GLN A 124 31.47 11.18 7.17
CA GLN A 124 31.12 9.96 6.47
C GLN A 124 29.76 9.43 6.95
N PRO A 125 28.93 8.83 6.06
CA PRO A 125 27.69 8.19 6.44
C PRO A 125 27.92 7.07 7.47
N THR A 126 26.99 6.95 8.43
CA THR A 126 27.00 5.96 9.50
C THR A 126 25.63 5.28 9.63
N PRO A 127 25.52 4.17 10.38
CA PRO A 127 24.21 3.61 10.73
C PRO A 127 23.26 4.63 11.39
N ALA A 128 23.80 5.57 12.17
CA ALA A 128 23.03 6.63 12.80
C ALA A 128 22.53 7.66 11.79
N SER A 129 23.27 7.95 10.71
CA SER A 129 22.79 8.85 9.65
C SER A 129 21.68 8.21 8.81
N ASP A 130 21.72 6.89 8.58
CA ASP A 130 20.61 6.17 7.95
C ASP A 130 19.32 6.28 8.77
N LEU A 131 19.43 6.27 10.12
CA LEU A 131 18.29 6.48 11.00
C LEU A 131 17.68 7.87 10.85
N TYR A 132 18.51 8.91 10.70
CA TYR A 132 18.01 10.25 10.43
C TYR A 132 17.20 10.27 9.12
N SER A 133 17.76 9.73 8.04
CA SER A 133 17.08 9.64 6.76
C SER A 133 15.78 8.85 6.85
N LEU A 134 15.77 7.74 7.60
CA LEU A 134 14.55 6.96 7.87
C LEU A 134 13.51 7.83 8.60
N GLY A 135 13.92 8.61 9.60
CA GLY A 135 13.04 9.52 10.32
C GLY A 135 12.35 10.53 9.39
N VAL A 136 13.09 11.14 8.46
CA VAL A 136 12.51 12.04 7.45
C VAL A 136 11.50 11.29 6.56
N VAL A 137 11.84 10.07 6.11
CA VAL A 137 10.92 9.22 5.32
C VAL A 137 9.64 8.89 6.10
N LEU A 138 9.74 8.57 7.39
CA LEU A 138 8.57 8.29 8.24
C LEU A 138 7.66 9.52 8.38
N LEU A 139 8.22 10.73 8.49
CA LEU A 139 7.44 11.97 8.51
C LEU A 139 6.72 12.20 7.17
N GLN A 140 7.36 11.90 6.04
CA GLN A 140 6.70 12.01 4.74
C GLN A 140 5.61 10.96 4.53
N LEU A 141 5.83 9.73 5.00
CA LEU A 141 4.79 8.71 4.97
C LEU A 141 3.55 9.17 5.78
N LEU A 142 3.76 9.84 6.91
CA LEU A 142 2.67 10.39 7.72
C LEU A 142 1.94 11.56 7.04
N THR A 143 2.69 12.48 6.42
CA THR A 143 2.18 13.80 6.00
C THR A 143 1.96 13.96 4.50
N GLY A 144 2.54 13.09 3.66
CA GLY A 144 2.58 13.25 2.21
C GLY A 144 3.30 14.52 1.74
N SER A 145 3.99 15.23 2.64
CA SER A 145 4.54 16.56 2.38
C SER A 145 5.99 16.51 1.89
N GLU A 146 6.42 17.59 1.23
CA GLU A 146 7.81 17.78 0.83
C GLU A 146 8.76 17.76 2.05
N PRO A 147 9.98 17.22 1.92
CA PRO A 147 10.90 17.03 3.06
C PRO A 147 11.50 18.34 3.56
N ALA A 148 11.52 19.40 2.74
CA ALA A 148 12.14 20.68 3.08
C ALA A 148 11.41 21.34 4.26
N GLY A 149 12.09 21.48 5.40
CA GLY A 149 11.51 22.07 6.62
C GLY A 149 10.53 21.16 7.37
N LEU A 150 10.30 19.94 6.89
CA LEU A 150 9.31 19.00 7.43
C LEU A 150 9.58 18.64 8.89
N VAL A 151 10.85 18.36 9.23
CA VAL A 151 11.26 17.99 10.59
C VAL A 151 10.87 19.08 11.59
N ARG A 152 11.17 20.35 11.28
CA ARG A 152 10.83 21.49 12.15
C ARG A 152 9.32 21.65 12.28
N HIS A 153 8.61 21.61 11.15
CA HIS A 153 7.15 21.73 11.14
C HIS A 153 6.47 20.65 12.01
N MET A 154 6.91 19.40 11.87
CA MET A 154 6.38 18.29 12.64
C MET A 154 6.77 18.34 14.12
N ALA A 155 7.98 18.83 14.44
CA ALA A 155 8.38 19.08 15.82
C ALA A 155 7.48 20.14 16.48
N ASP A 156 7.13 21.20 15.75
CA ASP A 156 6.23 22.25 16.24
C ASP A 156 4.81 21.69 16.42
N ALA A 157 4.28 20.98 15.44
CA ALA A 157 2.96 20.34 15.51
C ALA A 157 2.86 19.32 16.65
N ALA A 158 3.93 18.55 16.91
CA ALA A 158 3.99 17.63 18.05
C ALA A 158 3.94 18.36 19.39
N ARG A 159 4.59 19.53 19.52
CA ARG A 159 4.55 20.35 20.74
C ARG A 159 3.20 21.00 20.97
N THR A 160 2.49 21.41 19.91
CA THR A 160 1.18 22.05 20.02
C THR A 160 0.00 21.08 19.97
N GLY A 161 0.26 19.78 19.79
CA GLY A 161 -0.79 18.76 19.69
C GLY A 161 -1.58 18.79 18.37
N ALA A 162 -1.03 19.38 17.30
CA ALA A 162 -1.69 19.58 16.01
C ALA A 162 -1.34 18.50 14.96
N ILE A 163 -1.00 17.29 15.39
CA ILE A 163 -0.56 16.20 14.48
C ILE A 163 -1.69 15.75 13.56
N ASP A 164 -2.93 15.70 14.04
CA ASP A 164 -4.12 15.37 13.26
C ASP A 164 -4.22 16.19 11.96
N CYS A 165 -3.99 17.50 12.06
CA CYS A 165 -4.07 18.45 10.95
C CYS A 165 -2.91 18.34 9.95
N THR A 166 -1.86 17.58 10.29
CA THR A 166 -0.67 17.40 9.43
C THR A 166 -0.68 16.08 8.67
N THR A 167 -1.58 15.16 9.02
CA THR A 167 -1.65 13.85 8.37
C THR A 167 -2.15 13.96 6.93
N ASP A 168 -1.62 13.12 6.03
CA ASP A 168 -2.04 13.12 4.63
C ASP A 168 -3.48 12.61 4.46
N PRO A 169 -4.43 13.43 3.99
CA PRO A 169 -5.80 12.98 3.75
C PRO A 169 -5.90 11.86 2.71
N CYS A 170 -4.94 11.76 1.78
CA CYS A 170 -4.91 10.72 0.75
C CYS A 170 -4.56 9.33 1.31
N ALA A 171 -4.07 9.24 2.55
CA ALA A 171 -3.81 7.98 3.24
C ALA A 171 -5.07 7.39 3.90
N GLY A 172 -6.21 8.08 3.82
CA GLY A 172 -7.41 7.76 4.58
C GLY A 172 -7.34 8.26 6.02
N GLY A 173 -8.18 7.70 6.90
CA GLY A 173 -8.27 8.13 8.30
C GLY A 173 -7.17 7.54 9.17
N TRP A 174 -6.08 8.28 9.39
CA TRP A 174 -5.06 7.93 10.37
C TRP A 174 -5.66 7.88 11.79
N PRO A 175 -5.51 6.77 12.54
CA PRO A 175 -5.81 6.77 13.96
C PRO A 175 -4.87 7.75 14.68
N LEU A 176 -5.42 8.69 15.44
CA LEU A 176 -4.65 9.76 16.07
C LEU A 176 -3.52 9.23 16.97
N GLU A 177 -3.79 8.17 17.75
CA GLU A 177 -2.80 7.54 18.62
C GLU A 177 -1.60 7.01 17.82
N ASP A 178 -1.87 6.32 16.70
CA ASP A 178 -0.84 5.72 15.85
C ASP A 178 -0.07 6.80 15.08
N ALA A 179 -0.75 7.85 14.60
CA ALA A 179 -0.13 9.01 13.97
C ALA A 179 0.82 9.75 14.90
N VAL A 180 0.38 10.06 16.13
CA VAL A 180 1.21 10.68 17.17
C VAL A 180 2.39 9.79 17.50
N LYS A 181 2.18 8.47 17.63
CA LYS A 181 3.26 7.55 17.96
C LYS A 181 4.30 7.46 16.84
N LEU A 182 3.87 7.37 15.59
CA LEU A 182 4.74 7.35 14.43
C LEU A 182 5.55 8.66 14.32
N CYS A 183 4.89 9.80 14.51
CA CYS A 183 5.54 11.12 14.54
C CYS A 183 6.63 11.19 15.61
N GLN A 184 6.34 10.78 16.85
CA GLN A 184 7.31 10.77 17.95
C GLN A 184 8.53 9.89 17.66
N LEU A 185 8.32 8.69 17.07
CA LEU A 185 9.41 7.81 16.67
C LEU A 185 10.27 8.47 15.59
N ALA A 186 9.64 9.08 14.58
CA ALA A 186 10.31 9.75 13.48
C ALA A 186 11.11 10.99 13.95
N LEU A 187 10.55 11.79 14.85
CA LEU A 187 11.23 12.94 15.45
C LEU A 187 12.44 12.53 16.30
N ARG A 188 12.36 11.42 17.04
CA ARG A 188 13.53 10.88 17.77
C ARG A 188 14.64 10.42 16.82
N CYS A 189 14.29 9.88 15.65
CA CYS A 189 15.26 9.50 14.63
C CYS A 189 15.96 10.71 14.00
N THR A 190 15.29 11.87 13.95
CA THR A 190 15.81 13.11 13.36
C THR A 190 16.49 14.03 14.38
N ALA A 191 16.96 13.49 15.51
CA ALA A 191 17.74 14.24 16.48
C ALA A 191 19.05 14.77 15.84
N GLU A 192 19.37 16.04 16.12
CA GLU A 192 20.61 16.72 15.69
C GLU A 192 21.85 15.92 16.12
N ASP A 193 21.90 15.56 17.39
CA ASP A 193 22.94 14.68 17.92
C ASP A 193 22.67 13.21 17.51
N ALA A 194 23.60 12.62 16.77
CA ALA A 194 23.53 11.23 16.33
C ALA A 194 23.49 10.23 17.49
N GLY A 195 24.10 10.55 18.64
CA GLY A 195 24.09 9.69 19.83
C GLY A 195 22.74 9.64 20.54
N SER A 196 21.90 10.64 20.33
CA SER A 196 20.56 10.76 20.91
C SER A 196 19.48 10.00 20.12
N ARG A 197 19.80 9.53 18.91
CA ARG A 197 18.89 8.77 18.05
C ARG A 197 18.61 7.37 18.66
N PRO A 198 17.41 6.80 18.46
CA PRO A 198 17.04 5.52 19.06
C PRO A 198 17.88 4.36 18.50
N ARG A 199 18.03 3.30 19.29
CA ARG A 199 18.65 2.07 18.77
C ARG A 199 17.67 1.37 17.83
N LEU A 200 18.12 1.09 16.60
CA LEU A 200 17.27 0.45 15.58
C LEU A 200 16.68 -0.87 16.07
N ALA A 201 17.53 -1.76 16.58
CA ALA A 201 17.14 -3.13 16.96
C ALA A 201 16.23 -3.19 18.19
N SER A 202 16.50 -2.40 19.23
CA SER A 202 15.79 -2.51 20.53
C SER A 202 14.61 -1.55 20.66
N ASP A 203 14.68 -0.38 20.02
CA ASP A 203 13.74 0.70 20.29
C ASP A 203 12.82 0.96 19.09
N LEU A 204 13.40 1.23 17.92
CA LEU A 204 12.67 1.71 16.76
C LEU A 204 11.94 0.59 16.02
N LEU A 205 12.66 -0.47 15.62
CA LEU A 205 12.09 -1.56 14.83
C LEU A 205 10.94 -2.26 15.57
N PRO A 206 11.07 -2.66 16.86
CA PRO A 206 9.95 -3.29 17.57
C PRO A 206 8.73 -2.36 17.69
N ALA A 207 8.93 -1.04 17.82
CA ALA A 207 7.83 -0.09 17.89
C ALA A 207 7.11 0.06 16.54
N LEU A 208 7.85 0.12 15.44
CA LEU A 208 7.28 0.13 14.09
C LEU A 208 6.56 -1.18 13.76
N CYS A 209 7.11 -2.34 14.14
CA CYS A 209 6.44 -3.63 13.97
C CYS A 209 5.09 -3.68 14.69
N ARG A 210 5.02 -3.15 15.93
CA ARG A 210 3.76 -3.08 16.69
C ARG A 210 2.73 -2.17 16.03
N LEU A 211 3.14 -0.99 15.55
CA LEU A 211 2.26 -0.08 14.80
C LEU A 211 1.77 -0.73 13.51
N SER A 212 2.67 -1.36 12.75
CA SER A 212 2.32 -2.07 11.51
C SER A 212 1.34 -3.21 11.77
N GLY A 213 1.53 -3.99 12.84
CA GLY A 213 0.62 -5.08 13.22
C GLY A 213 -0.78 -4.57 13.58
N ARG A 214 -0.86 -3.51 14.41
CA ARG A 214 -2.13 -2.83 14.74
C ARG A 214 -2.82 -2.31 13.47
N ALA A 215 -2.05 -1.70 12.57
CA ALA A 215 -2.57 -1.14 11.34
C ALA A 215 -3.14 -2.19 10.38
N GLU A 216 -2.41 -3.28 10.16
CA GLU A 216 -2.90 -4.39 9.35
C GLU A 216 -4.16 -5.03 9.95
N SER A 217 -4.21 -5.21 11.26
CA SER A 217 -5.41 -5.72 11.94
C SER A 217 -6.60 -4.78 11.76
N ALA A 218 -6.42 -3.47 11.93
CA ALA A 218 -7.48 -2.48 11.75
C ALA A 218 -8.04 -2.49 10.33
N VAL A 219 -7.18 -2.56 9.31
CA VAL A 219 -7.63 -2.66 7.91
C VAL A 219 -8.36 -3.99 7.68
N ARG A 220 -7.84 -5.12 8.16
CA ARG A 220 -8.52 -6.43 8.03
C ARG A 220 -9.91 -6.41 8.66
N LEU A 221 -10.05 -5.85 9.86
CA LEU A 221 -11.32 -5.65 10.55
C LEU A 221 -12.27 -4.75 9.74
N SER A 222 -11.79 -3.65 9.18
CA SER A 222 -12.61 -2.79 8.31
C SER A 222 -13.07 -3.50 7.04
N THR A 223 -12.20 -4.33 6.42
CA THR A 223 -12.56 -5.13 5.24
C THR A 223 -13.54 -6.26 5.55
N SER A 224 -13.43 -6.90 6.73
CA SER A 224 -14.41 -7.90 7.17
C SER A 224 -15.74 -7.28 7.56
N THR A 225 -15.75 -6.04 8.03
CA THR A 225 -17.00 -5.30 8.34
C THR A 225 -17.66 -4.78 7.05
N SER A 226 -16.89 -4.47 6.00
CA SER A 226 -17.45 -4.19 4.67
C SER A 226 -17.93 -5.44 3.92
N ALA A 227 -17.53 -6.65 4.34
CA ALA A 227 -18.05 -7.89 3.78
C ALA A 227 -19.50 -8.17 4.20
N SER A 228 -19.99 -7.58 5.29
CA SER A 228 -21.40 -7.71 5.71
C SER A 228 -22.36 -6.78 4.95
N SER A 229 -21.84 -5.90 4.09
CA SER A 229 -22.60 -4.90 3.33
C SER A 229 -22.37 -4.95 1.82
N GLN A 230 -21.70 -5.97 1.28
CA GLN A 230 -21.61 -6.14 -0.17
C GLN A 230 -22.99 -6.48 -0.74
N GLU A 231 -23.53 -5.57 -1.56
CA GLU A 231 -24.61 -5.90 -2.49
C GLU A 231 -24.14 -7.05 -3.40
N PRO A 232 -25.04 -7.98 -3.75
CA PRO A 232 -24.70 -9.08 -4.66
C PRO A 232 -24.18 -8.52 -5.98
N PRO A 233 -23.13 -9.13 -6.59
CA PRO A 233 -22.68 -8.77 -7.93
C PRO A 233 -23.87 -8.66 -8.89
N ALA A 234 -23.91 -7.61 -9.71
CA ALA A 234 -25.07 -7.29 -10.56
C ALA A 234 -25.51 -8.47 -11.47
N MET A 235 -24.58 -9.34 -11.85
CA MET A 235 -24.88 -10.56 -12.63
C MET A 235 -25.73 -11.60 -11.89
N LEU A 236 -25.84 -11.51 -10.57
CA LEU A 236 -26.66 -12.37 -9.72
C LEU A 236 -28.03 -11.75 -9.40
N ILE A 237 -28.23 -10.48 -9.74
CA ILE A 237 -29.48 -9.77 -9.52
C ILE A 237 -30.40 -9.94 -10.72
N CYS A 238 -31.66 -10.28 -10.45
CA CYS A 238 -32.68 -10.36 -11.47
C CYS A 238 -33.03 -8.96 -11.98
N PRO A 239 -32.98 -8.70 -13.29
CA PRO A 239 -33.33 -7.38 -13.80
C PRO A 239 -34.80 -6.96 -13.58
N ILE A 240 -35.71 -7.91 -13.42
CA ILE A 240 -37.15 -7.63 -13.18
C ILE A 240 -37.40 -7.33 -11.69
N THR A 241 -36.96 -8.21 -10.78
CA THR A 241 -37.28 -8.09 -9.35
C THR A 241 -36.28 -7.26 -8.57
N GLN A 242 -35.08 -7.03 -9.11
CA GLN A 242 -33.95 -6.39 -8.42
C GLN A 242 -33.47 -7.18 -7.18
N ASP A 243 -33.83 -8.46 -7.09
CA ASP A 243 -33.43 -9.38 -6.03
C ASP A 243 -32.46 -10.45 -6.54
N LEU A 244 -31.74 -11.11 -5.63
CA LEU A 244 -30.85 -12.23 -5.94
C LEU A 244 -31.64 -13.36 -6.65
N MET A 245 -31.12 -13.84 -7.78
CA MET A 245 -31.75 -14.90 -8.56
C MET A 245 -31.67 -16.26 -7.85
N GLU A 246 -32.82 -16.80 -7.43
CA GLU A 246 -32.89 -18.14 -6.84
C GLU A 246 -32.87 -19.27 -7.90
N ASP A 247 -33.58 -19.07 -9.01
CA ASP A 247 -33.60 -20.00 -10.16
C ASP A 247 -33.39 -19.23 -11.48
N PRO A 248 -32.13 -18.92 -11.82
CA PRO A 248 -31.80 -18.12 -13.00
C PRO A 248 -32.06 -18.88 -14.30
N VAL A 249 -32.73 -18.22 -15.24
CA VAL A 249 -33.04 -18.72 -16.60
C VAL A 249 -32.70 -17.68 -17.66
N VAL A 250 -32.20 -18.14 -18.79
CA VAL A 250 -31.87 -17.31 -19.96
C VAL A 250 -33.07 -17.26 -20.90
N ALA A 251 -33.49 -16.05 -21.30
CA ALA A 251 -34.52 -15.84 -22.30
C ALA A 251 -33.92 -15.72 -23.72
N ALA A 252 -34.77 -15.60 -24.74
CA ALA A 252 -34.36 -15.56 -26.16
C ALA A 252 -33.43 -14.39 -26.52
N ASP A 253 -33.43 -13.33 -25.70
CA ASP A 253 -32.59 -12.14 -25.83
C ASP A 253 -31.18 -12.32 -25.25
N GLY A 254 -30.89 -13.48 -24.63
CA GLY A 254 -29.60 -13.78 -24.00
C GLY A 254 -29.45 -13.24 -22.58
N PHE A 255 -30.45 -12.52 -22.04
CA PHE A 255 -30.42 -12.05 -20.65
C PHE A 255 -30.92 -13.12 -19.69
N THR A 256 -30.39 -13.08 -18.46
CA THR A 256 -30.80 -14.00 -17.39
C THR A 256 -31.76 -13.31 -16.41
N TYR A 257 -32.81 -14.01 -16.02
CA TYR A 257 -33.84 -13.54 -15.10
C TYR A 257 -34.15 -14.64 -14.06
N SER A 258 -34.76 -14.28 -12.93
CA SER A 258 -35.43 -15.25 -12.07
C SER A 258 -36.59 -15.89 -12.81
N ARG A 259 -36.68 -17.22 -12.82
CA ARG A 259 -37.75 -17.97 -13.51
C ARG A 259 -39.15 -17.43 -13.22
N ALA A 260 -39.51 -17.31 -11.95
CA ALA A 260 -40.83 -16.85 -11.54
C ALA A 260 -41.17 -15.47 -12.11
N ALA A 261 -40.17 -14.57 -12.16
CA ALA A 261 -40.35 -13.20 -12.64
C ALA A 261 -40.56 -13.12 -14.14
N ILE A 262 -39.74 -13.83 -14.93
CA ILE A 262 -39.88 -13.82 -16.40
C ILE A 262 -41.11 -14.61 -16.87
N GLU A 263 -41.49 -15.67 -16.15
CA GLU A 263 -42.74 -16.40 -16.44
C GLU A 263 -43.97 -15.54 -16.15
N GLU A 264 -43.97 -14.75 -15.07
CA GLU A 264 -45.04 -13.79 -14.77
C GLU A 264 -45.12 -12.67 -15.83
N TRP A 265 -43.97 -12.14 -16.25
CA TRP A 265 -43.89 -11.17 -17.34
C TRP A 265 -44.53 -11.70 -18.63
N GLN A 266 -44.20 -12.93 -19.02
CA GLN A 266 -44.78 -13.57 -20.20
C GLN A 266 -46.29 -13.89 -20.04
N ARG A 267 -46.73 -14.23 -18.82
CA ARG A 267 -48.13 -14.53 -18.48
C ARG A 267 -49.00 -13.28 -18.52
N SER A 268 -48.45 -12.13 -18.14
CA SER A 268 -49.09 -10.81 -18.23
C SER A 268 -49.33 -10.32 -19.66
N GLY A 269 -49.01 -11.13 -20.67
CA GLY A 269 -49.28 -10.86 -22.08
C GLY A 269 -48.12 -10.20 -22.82
N HIS A 270 -47.01 -9.89 -22.15
CA HIS A 270 -45.83 -9.33 -22.80
C HIS A 270 -45.12 -10.37 -23.67
N ASP A 271 -44.77 -9.98 -24.89
CA ASP A 271 -43.90 -10.75 -25.80
C ASP A 271 -42.56 -10.04 -26.07
N THR A 272 -42.22 -9.05 -25.23
CA THR A 272 -40.99 -8.26 -25.31
C THR A 272 -40.01 -8.59 -24.19
N SER A 273 -38.73 -8.29 -24.42
CA SER A 273 -37.63 -8.37 -23.47
C SER A 273 -37.82 -7.33 -22.36
N PRO A 274 -37.81 -7.72 -21.08
CA PRO A 274 -37.82 -6.77 -19.97
C PRO A 274 -36.65 -5.78 -19.97
N MET A 275 -35.51 -6.16 -20.57
CA MET A 275 -34.29 -5.33 -20.58
C MET A 275 -34.22 -4.36 -21.76
N THR A 276 -34.65 -4.80 -22.94
CA THR A 276 -34.45 -4.05 -24.19
C THR A 276 -35.75 -3.55 -24.81
N ASN A 277 -36.89 -4.01 -24.29
CA ASN A 277 -38.22 -3.79 -24.85
C ASN A 277 -38.39 -4.27 -26.31
N LEU A 278 -37.44 -5.07 -26.82
CA LEU A 278 -37.52 -5.69 -28.13
C LEU A 278 -38.32 -6.98 -28.07
N ARG A 279 -39.01 -7.34 -29.15
CA ARG A 279 -39.79 -8.58 -29.22
C ARG A 279 -38.88 -9.81 -29.07
N LEU A 280 -39.26 -10.73 -28.18
CA LEU A 280 -38.54 -11.99 -27.99
C LEU A 280 -38.80 -12.92 -29.17
N ALA A 281 -37.74 -13.54 -29.71
CA ALA A 281 -37.85 -14.49 -30.82
C ALA A 281 -38.69 -15.74 -30.44
N HIS A 282 -38.63 -16.15 -29.17
CA HIS A 282 -39.42 -17.23 -28.61
C HIS A 282 -39.62 -17.05 -27.09
N ARG A 283 -40.57 -17.78 -26.51
CA ARG A 283 -40.86 -17.75 -25.06
C ARG A 283 -40.14 -18.84 -24.24
N HIS A 284 -39.42 -19.75 -24.90
CA HIS A 284 -38.66 -20.80 -24.22
C HIS A 284 -37.56 -20.20 -23.31
N LEU A 285 -37.40 -20.78 -22.11
CA LEU A 285 -36.45 -20.36 -21.09
C LEU A 285 -35.45 -21.49 -20.80
N THR A 286 -34.16 -21.19 -20.87
CA THR A 286 -33.09 -22.17 -20.63
C THR A 286 -32.49 -21.98 -19.23
N PRO A 287 -32.44 -23.00 -18.37
CA PRO A 287 -31.82 -22.88 -17.05
C PRO A 287 -30.34 -22.47 -17.13
N ASN A 288 -29.92 -21.55 -16.26
CA ASN A 288 -28.52 -21.12 -16.12
C ASN A 288 -27.90 -21.71 -14.85
N TYR A 289 -27.48 -22.97 -14.92
CA TYR A 289 -26.92 -23.68 -13.77
C TYR A 289 -25.64 -23.05 -13.20
N THR A 290 -24.84 -22.38 -14.04
CA THR A 290 -23.63 -21.66 -13.62
C THR A 290 -24.00 -20.51 -12.68
N LEU A 291 -24.89 -19.61 -13.10
CA LEU A 291 -25.33 -18.51 -12.25
C LEU A 291 -26.06 -19.00 -11.00
N ARG A 292 -26.77 -20.14 -11.10
CA ARG A 292 -27.42 -20.76 -9.94
C ARG A 292 -26.41 -21.23 -8.89
N SER A 293 -25.30 -21.87 -9.29
CA SER A 293 -24.24 -22.26 -8.36
C SER A 293 -23.62 -21.04 -7.68
N VAL A 294 -23.29 -20.01 -8.46
CA VAL A 294 -22.65 -18.79 -7.95
C VAL A 294 -23.58 -18.04 -6.98
N ALA A 295 -24.88 -17.95 -7.27
CA ALA A 295 -25.86 -17.31 -6.38
C ALA A 295 -26.01 -18.07 -5.05
N LEU A 296 -26.01 -19.40 -5.08
CA LEU A 296 -26.09 -20.24 -3.88
C LEU A 296 -24.82 -20.12 -3.02
N GLU A 297 -23.65 -20.15 -3.64
CA GLU A 297 -22.37 -19.97 -2.96
C GLU A 297 -22.30 -18.59 -2.29
N TRP A 298 -22.73 -17.54 -2.99
CA TRP A 298 -22.77 -16.18 -2.45
C TRP A 298 -23.72 -16.06 -1.24
N ARG A 299 -24.91 -16.69 -1.30
CA ARG A 299 -25.86 -16.73 -0.17
C ARG A 299 -25.28 -17.48 1.03
N ALA A 300 -24.69 -18.66 0.80
CA ALA A 300 -24.10 -19.48 1.86
C ALA A 300 -22.88 -18.81 2.54
N ALA A 301 -22.10 -18.03 1.79
CA ALA A 301 -20.99 -17.26 2.34
C ALA A 301 -21.46 -16.16 3.31
N ARG A 302 -22.63 -15.56 3.06
CA ARG A 302 -23.23 -14.55 3.95
C ARG A 302 -23.85 -15.16 5.20
N ASP A 303 -24.57 -16.27 5.06
CA ASP A 303 -25.24 -16.92 6.19
C ASP A 303 -24.23 -17.44 7.23
N LYS A 304 -23.03 -17.88 6.80
CA LYS A 304 -21.93 -18.30 7.69
C LYS A 304 -21.20 -17.15 8.39
N GLY A 305 -21.40 -15.90 7.96
CA GLY A 305 -20.82 -14.70 8.60
C GLY A 305 -21.70 -14.08 9.68
N LEU A 306 -22.92 -14.60 9.89
CA LEU A 306 -23.94 -14.09 10.82
C LEU A 306 -24.17 -15.01 12.04
N SER A 307 -23.48 -16.14 12.11
CA SER A 307 -23.61 -17.17 13.16
C SER A 307 -22.41 -17.20 14.11
#